data_AF-A0A0F9L5V2-F1
#
_entry.id   AF-A0A0F9L5V2-F1
#
_cell.length_a   1.000
_cell.length_b   1.000
_cell.length_c   1.000
_cell.angle_alpha   90.00
_cell.angle_beta   90.00
_cell.angle_gamma   90.00
#
_symmetry.space_group_name_H-M   'P 1'
#
loop_
_entity.id
_entity.type
_entity.pdbx_description
1 polymer ?
#
loop_
_entity_poly.entity_id
_entity_poly.type
_entity_poly.pdbx_seq_one_letter_code
_entity_poly.pdbx_strand_id
1 'polypeptide(L)'
;VCEEVARTERKLMDWLRRAGGGTNRRPLLKRDIEDAQRNTLSAHEAARWIGVSYTTYKKYAKLYGLHEQHLNPGGKGIPKPHVEGKRFPLSDILEGKHPSYNVHKLKERLIKTAYLDEQCSQCGFDERRILDYKKPLMLVFKDGNSTNHKLDNMYLLCFNCAFLTVGNLNNINPYKIKRLSEVKDETALKGDDTVMGLSDDELNEVIAEAREELNVDSEGDKTKTS
;
A
#
# COMPACT_ATOMS: atom_id res chain seq x y z
N VAL A 1 -42.52 19.02 -46.06
CA VAL A 1 -41.37 18.51 -46.85
C VAL A 1 -40.18 18.10 -45.96
N CYS A 2 -39.37 19.01 -45.38
CA CYS A 2 -38.18 18.60 -44.59
C CYS A 2 -38.49 17.75 -43.34
N GLU A 3 -39.56 18.06 -42.60
CA GLU A 3 -39.95 17.29 -41.41
C GLU A 3 -40.47 15.88 -41.73
N GLU A 4 -41.12 15.72 -42.88
CA GLU A 4 -41.66 14.44 -43.34
C GLU A 4 -40.53 13.54 -43.86
N VAL A 5 -39.56 14.09 -44.58
CA VAL A 5 -38.33 13.39 -44.99
C VAL A 5 -37.55 12.92 -43.76
N ALA A 6 -37.39 13.77 -42.74
CA ALA A 6 -36.75 13.35 -41.49
C ALA A 6 -37.55 12.28 -40.73
N ARG A 7 -38.89 12.24 -40.88
CA ARG A 7 -39.75 11.25 -40.22
C ARG A 7 -39.71 9.90 -40.95
N THR A 8 -39.63 9.89 -42.28
CA THR A 8 -39.46 8.69 -43.09
C THR A 8 -38.06 8.11 -42.94
N GLU A 9 -37.01 8.95 -42.90
CA GLU A 9 -35.64 8.54 -42.58
C GLU A 9 -35.55 7.90 -41.20
N ARG A 10 -36.18 8.49 -40.17
CA ARG A 10 -36.24 7.89 -38.84
C ARG A 10 -36.93 6.52 -38.83
N LYS A 11 -38.05 6.37 -39.56
CA LYS A 11 -38.75 5.08 -39.68
C LYS A 11 -37.93 4.04 -40.45
N LEU A 12 -37.24 4.45 -41.52
CA LEU A 12 -36.37 3.60 -42.32
C LEU A 12 -35.17 3.12 -41.49
N MET A 13 -34.56 4.02 -40.72
CA MET A 13 -33.44 3.71 -39.84
C MET A 13 -33.84 2.83 -38.65
N ASP A 14 -35.06 3.00 -38.13
CA ASP A 14 -35.60 2.19 -37.04
C ASP A 14 -36.08 0.79 -37.49
N TRP A 15 -36.52 0.66 -38.74
CA TRP A 15 -36.75 -0.64 -39.38
C TRP A 15 -35.43 -1.37 -39.65
N LEU A 16 -34.44 -0.65 -40.20
CA LEU A 16 -33.08 -1.18 -40.38
C LEU A 16 -32.52 -1.64 -39.02
N ARG A 17 -32.70 -0.89 -37.93
CA ARG A 17 -32.27 -1.26 -36.57
C ARG A 17 -32.84 -2.61 -36.09
N ARG A 18 -34.05 -2.97 -36.52
CA ARG A 18 -34.76 -4.21 -36.13
C ARG A 18 -34.52 -5.39 -37.09
N ALA A 19 -34.17 -5.14 -38.35
CA ALA A 19 -34.10 -6.17 -39.39
C ALA A 19 -32.72 -6.88 -39.52
N GLY A 20 -31.66 -6.43 -38.84
CA GLY A 20 -30.30 -6.91 -39.06
C GLY A 20 -29.78 -7.91 -38.02
N GLY A 21 -30.15 -9.18 -38.16
CA GLY A 21 -29.45 -10.28 -37.47
C GLY A 21 -28.08 -10.51 -38.12
N GLY A 22 -27.00 -10.06 -37.47
CA GLY A 22 -25.61 -10.31 -37.88
C GLY A 22 -24.75 -9.06 -37.90
N THR A 23 -23.90 -8.90 -36.88
CA THR A 23 -22.84 -7.87 -36.68
C THR A 23 -22.95 -6.61 -37.54
N ASN A 24 -23.49 -5.55 -36.92
CA ASN A 24 -23.55 -4.15 -37.37
C ASN A 24 -22.34 -3.70 -38.22
N ARG A 25 -22.43 -3.85 -39.56
CA ARG A 25 -21.51 -3.20 -40.53
C ARG A 25 -22.07 -1.86 -41.02
N ARG A 26 -22.67 -1.08 -40.12
CA ARG A 26 -23.15 0.26 -40.46
C ARG A 26 -22.08 1.29 -40.19
N PRO A 27 -21.84 2.26 -41.10
CA PRO A 27 -20.99 3.38 -40.79
C PRO A 27 -21.61 4.20 -39.66
N LEU A 28 -20.82 4.53 -38.65
CA LEU A 28 -21.27 5.37 -37.54
C LEU A 28 -21.30 6.83 -37.99
N LEU A 29 -22.43 7.50 -37.78
CA LEU A 29 -22.57 8.92 -38.04
C LEU A 29 -21.93 9.72 -36.89
N LYS A 30 -21.49 10.95 -37.20
CA LYS A 30 -20.93 11.86 -36.19
C LYS A 30 -21.91 12.12 -35.04
N ARG A 31 -23.19 12.33 -35.37
CA ARG A 31 -24.27 12.58 -34.41
C ARG A 31 -24.42 11.45 -33.40
N ASP A 32 -24.36 10.19 -33.84
CA ASP A 32 -24.51 9.03 -32.94
C ASP A 32 -23.38 8.97 -31.91
N ILE A 33 -22.16 9.36 -32.32
CA ILE A 33 -20.98 9.41 -31.44
C ILE A 33 -21.13 10.56 -30.43
N GLU A 34 -21.53 11.76 -30.87
CA GLU A 34 -21.78 12.90 -29.98
C GLU A 34 -22.91 12.61 -28.97
N ASP A 35 -23.98 11.96 -29.42
CA ASP A 35 -25.08 11.50 -28.55
C ASP A 35 -24.58 10.47 -27.52
N ALA A 36 -23.72 9.53 -27.92
CA ALA A 36 -23.15 8.54 -26.99
C ALA A 36 -22.18 9.16 -25.98
N GLN A 37 -21.35 10.11 -26.40
CA GLN A 37 -20.41 10.81 -25.54
C GLN A 37 -21.12 11.67 -24.49
N ARG A 38 -22.26 12.27 -24.82
CA ARG A 38 -23.08 13.02 -23.85
C ARG A 38 -23.65 12.15 -22.73
N ASN A 39 -23.83 10.84 -22.97
CA ASN A 39 -24.48 9.92 -22.05
C ASN A 39 -23.53 8.97 -21.31
N THR A 40 -22.21 9.04 -21.57
CA THR A 40 -21.24 8.07 -21.04
C THR A 40 -20.00 8.76 -20.48
N LEU A 41 -19.20 8.03 -19.68
CA LEU A 41 -18.01 8.59 -19.02
C LEU A 41 -16.69 8.10 -19.65
N SER A 42 -16.76 7.17 -20.60
CA SER A 42 -15.58 6.68 -21.32
C SER A 42 -15.90 6.29 -22.76
N ALA A 43 -14.90 6.40 -23.64
CA ALA A 43 -14.99 5.93 -25.02
C ALA A 43 -15.39 4.45 -25.15
N HIS A 44 -15.03 3.61 -24.16
CA HIS A 44 -15.37 2.19 -24.17
C HIS A 44 -16.83 1.95 -23.79
N GLU A 45 -17.38 2.79 -22.91
CA GLU A 45 -18.79 2.80 -22.57
C GLU A 45 -19.63 3.40 -23.70
N ALA A 46 -19.16 4.45 -24.36
CA ALA A 46 -19.79 5.02 -25.57
C ALA A 46 -19.95 3.97 -26.68
N ALA A 47 -18.94 3.11 -26.88
CA ALA A 47 -19.04 1.99 -27.82
C ALA A 47 -20.13 0.97 -27.42
N ARG A 48 -20.26 0.67 -26.12
CA ARG A 48 -21.32 -0.19 -25.57
C ARG A 48 -22.70 0.45 -25.71
N TRP A 49 -22.82 1.76 -25.50
CA TRP A 49 -24.06 2.54 -25.66
C TRP A 49 -24.61 2.44 -27.08
N ILE A 50 -23.74 2.56 -28.09
CA ILE A 50 -24.11 2.42 -29.50
C ILE A 50 -24.34 0.93 -29.89
N GLY A 51 -23.79 -0.02 -29.13
CA GLY A 51 -23.89 -1.45 -29.42
C GLY A 51 -22.89 -1.93 -30.48
N VAL A 52 -21.69 -1.34 -30.50
CA VAL A 52 -20.61 -1.70 -31.43
C VAL A 52 -19.33 -2.09 -30.69
N SER A 53 -18.44 -2.80 -31.39
CA SER A 53 -17.10 -3.07 -30.85
C SER A 53 -16.32 -1.76 -30.69
N TYR A 54 -15.46 -1.72 -29.67
CA TYR A 54 -14.60 -0.56 -29.41
C TYR A 54 -13.68 -0.24 -30.61
N THR A 55 -13.22 -1.25 -31.35
CA THR A 55 -12.40 -1.08 -32.55
C THR A 55 -13.12 -0.29 -33.64
N THR A 56 -14.40 -0.61 -33.88
CA THR A 56 -15.24 0.09 -34.85
C THR A 56 -15.51 1.52 -34.40
N TYR A 57 -15.93 1.71 -33.14
CA TYR A 57 -16.12 3.03 -32.55
C TYR A 57 -14.87 3.91 -32.68
N LYS A 58 -13.69 3.37 -32.31
CA LYS A 58 -12.42 4.08 -32.37
C LYS A 58 -12.07 4.53 -33.80
N LYS A 59 -12.36 3.71 -34.82
CA LYS A 59 -12.12 4.06 -36.23
C LYS A 59 -12.92 5.31 -36.63
N TYR A 60 -14.23 5.33 -36.37
CA TYR A 60 -15.08 6.47 -36.73
C TYR A 60 -14.87 7.69 -35.83
N ALA A 61 -14.66 7.50 -34.53
CA ALA A 61 -14.38 8.60 -33.62
C ALA A 61 -13.08 9.33 -33.96
N LYS A 62 -12.06 8.62 -34.46
CA LYS A 62 -10.83 9.23 -35.00
C LYS A 62 -11.09 10.00 -36.29
N LEU A 63 -11.89 9.43 -37.20
CA LEU A 63 -12.27 10.07 -38.45
C LEU A 63 -12.97 11.42 -38.23
N TYR A 64 -13.76 11.55 -37.15
CA TYR A 64 -14.42 12.80 -36.78
C TYR A 64 -13.66 13.68 -35.77
N GLY A 65 -12.48 13.27 -35.30
CA GLY A 65 -11.70 14.02 -34.30
C GLY A 65 -12.30 14.07 -32.89
N LEU A 66 -13.27 13.19 -32.57
CA LEU A 66 -13.98 13.17 -31.28
C LEU A 66 -13.38 12.19 -30.26
N HIS A 67 -12.39 11.40 -30.65
CA HIS A 67 -11.89 10.30 -29.81
C HIS A 67 -11.10 10.78 -28.59
N GLU A 68 -10.25 11.79 -28.76
CA GLU A 68 -9.29 12.23 -27.73
C GLU A 68 -10.00 12.93 -26.56
N GLN A 69 -11.05 13.69 -26.85
CA GLN A 69 -11.84 14.42 -25.85
C GLN A 69 -12.54 13.48 -24.86
N HIS A 70 -12.93 12.29 -25.32
CA HIS A 70 -13.71 11.31 -24.54
C HIS A 70 -12.87 10.10 -24.09
N LEU A 71 -11.54 10.22 -24.17
CA LEU A 71 -10.61 9.19 -23.76
C LEU A 71 -10.39 9.26 -22.24
N ASN A 72 -10.82 8.24 -21.51
CA ASN A 72 -10.68 8.14 -20.06
C ASN A 72 -9.82 6.92 -19.68
N PRO A 73 -8.47 7.00 -19.81
CA PRO A 73 -7.59 5.86 -19.53
C PRO A 73 -7.51 5.54 -18.03
N GLY A 74 -7.71 6.53 -17.17
CA GLY A 74 -7.68 6.36 -15.71
C GLY A 74 -8.97 5.77 -15.12
N GLY A 75 -10.06 5.72 -15.90
CA GLY A 75 -11.37 5.30 -15.41
C GLY A 75 -11.92 6.21 -14.31
N LYS A 76 -11.66 7.52 -14.40
CA LYS A 76 -12.18 8.50 -13.43
C LYS A 76 -13.71 8.49 -13.49
N GLY A 77 -14.37 8.33 -12.34
CA GLY A 77 -15.84 8.32 -12.24
C GLY A 77 -16.52 6.99 -12.56
N ILE A 78 -15.79 5.95 -12.95
CA ILE A 78 -16.35 4.63 -13.23
C ILE A 78 -16.12 3.73 -12.01
N PRO A 79 -17.18 3.19 -11.37
CA PRO A 79 -17.02 2.25 -10.27
C PRO A 79 -16.34 0.99 -10.79
N LYS A 80 -15.13 0.71 -10.29
CA LYS A 80 -14.43 -0.53 -10.62
C LYS A 80 -15.10 -1.65 -9.84
N PRO A 81 -15.60 -2.72 -10.50
CA PRO A 81 -16.13 -3.85 -9.75
C PRO A 81 -15.01 -4.41 -8.88
N HIS A 82 -15.23 -4.43 -7.57
CA HIS A 82 -14.35 -5.14 -6.64
C HIS A 82 -14.54 -6.63 -6.92
N VAL A 83 -13.67 -7.20 -7.75
CA VAL A 83 -13.59 -8.65 -7.90
C VAL A 83 -13.07 -9.15 -6.56
N GLU A 84 -13.96 -9.61 -5.69
CA GLU A 84 -13.56 -10.27 -4.45
C GLU A 84 -12.66 -11.44 -4.86
N GLY A 85 -11.35 -11.31 -4.60
CA GLY A 85 -10.39 -12.34 -4.93
C GLY A 85 -10.80 -13.67 -4.29
N LYS A 86 -10.35 -14.79 -4.89
CA LYS A 86 -10.64 -16.17 -4.46
C LYS A 86 -10.48 -16.31 -2.93
N ARG A 87 -11.58 -16.21 -2.18
CA ARG A 87 -11.56 -16.35 -0.73
C ARG A 87 -11.54 -17.84 -0.42
N PHE A 88 -10.36 -18.37 -0.07
CA PHE A 88 -10.28 -19.72 0.47
C PHE A 88 -11.09 -19.77 1.79
N PRO A 89 -12.00 -20.74 1.97
CA PRO A 89 -12.74 -20.86 3.24
C PRO A 89 -11.74 -21.18 4.36
N LEU A 90 -12.07 -20.76 5.59
CA LEU A 90 -11.15 -20.92 6.71
C LEU A 90 -10.94 -22.40 7.06
N SER A 91 -12.00 -23.21 6.94
CA SER A 91 -11.95 -24.67 7.12
C SER A 91 -10.88 -25.33 6.25
N ASP A 92 -10.83 -25.01 4.95
CA ASP A 92 -9.83 -25.57 4.02
C ASP A 92 -8.40 -25.19 4.40
N ILE A 93 -8.20 -23.99 4.95
CA ILE A 93 -6.88 -23.55 5.41
C ILE A 93 -6.47 -24.35 6.66
N LEU A 94 -7.38 -24.53 7.61
CA LEU A 94 -7.14 -25.29 8.84
C LEU A 94 -6.90 -26.78 8.58
N GLU A 95 -7.52 -27.34 7.54
CA GLU A 95 -7.27 -28.70 7.05
C GLU A 95 -5.91 -28.85 6.36
N GLY A 96 -5.17 -27.76 6.13
CA GLY A 96 -3.85 -27.79 5.51
C GLY A 96 -3.85 -27.88 3.98
N LYS A 97 -5.00 -27.65 3.31
CA LYS A 97 -5.07 -27.65 1.83
C LYS A 97 -4.29 -26.49 1.19
N HIS A 98 -4.00 -25.45 1.96
CA HIS A 98 -3.32 -24.23 1.50
C HIS A 98 -2.08 -23.90 2.35
N PRO A 99 -0.97 -24.64 2.22
CA PRO A 99 0.26 -24.40 2.99
C PRO A 99 0.98 -23.08 2.62
N SER A 100 0.68 -22.51 1.46
CA SER A 100 1.24 -21.23 0.98
C SER A 100 0.43 -20.01 1.47
N TYR A 101 -0.55 -20.21 2.36
CA TYR A 101 -1.39 -19.12 2.84
C TYR A 101 -0.58 -18.13 3.71
N ASN A 102 -0.83 -16.84 3.52
CA ASN A 102 -0.06 -15.81 4.24
C ASN A 102 -0.43 -15.79 5.74
N VAL A 103 0.57 -16.00 6.59
CA VAL A 103 0.44 -16.05 8.06
C VAL A 103 -0.19 -14.79 8.65
N HIS A 104 0.12 -13.60 8.13
CA HIS A 104 -0.50 -12.35 8.60
C HIS A 104 -2.01 -12.31 8.32
N LYS A 105 -2.42 -12.75 7.12
CA LYS A 105 -3.85 -12.85 6.76
C LYS A 105 -4.54 -13.94 7.57
N LEU A 106 -3.83 -15.02 7.89
CA LEU A 106 -4.35 -16.10 8.74
C LEU A 106 -4.64 -15.59 10.14
N LYS A 107 -3.68 -14.90 10.76
CA LYS A 107 -3.83 -14.28 12.08
C LYS A 107 -5.08 -13.39 12.15
N GLU A 108 -5.21 -12.46 11.20
CA GLU A 108 -6.36 -11.55 11.16
C GLU A 108 -7.69 -12.29 11.02
N ARG A 109 -7.73 -13.34 10.19
CA ARG A 109 -8.94 -14.15 10.01
C ARG A 109 -9.29 -14.89 11.28
N LEU A 110 -8.33 -15.58 11.91
CA LEU A 110 -8.55 -16.35 13.13
C LEU A 110 -9.13 -15.50 14.25
N ILE A 111 -8.58 -14.30 14.44
CA ILE A 111 -9.07 -13.32 15.43
C ILE A 111 -10.48 -12.85 15.07
N LYS A 112 -10.75 -12.48 13.82
CA LYS A 112 -12.08 -12.04 13.37
C LYS A 112 -13.16 -13.11 13.53
N THR A 113 -12.79 -14.37 13.34
CA THR A 113 -13.68 -15.52 13.50
C THR A 113 -13.73 -16.08 14.93
N ALA A 114 -13.01 -15.46 15.87
CA ALA A 114 -12.93 -15.87 17.28
C ALA A 114 -12.50 -17.35 17.50
N TYR A 115 -11.67 -17.91 16.61
CA TYR A 115 -11.02 -19.21 16.85
C TYR A 115 -9.85 -19.08 17.84
N LEU A 116 -9.22 -17.90 17.86
CA LEU A 116 -8.19 -17.53 18.82
C LEU A 116 -8.59 -16.19 19.42
N ASP A 117 -8.52 -16.10 20.75
CA ASP A 117 -8.74 -14.85 21.46
C ASP A 117 -7.61 -13.87 21.16
N GLU A 118 -7.94 -12.58 21.06
CA GLU A 118 -6.98 -11.53 20.74
C GLU A 118 -6.09 -11.14 21.94
N GLN A 119 -5.51 -12.14 22.62
CA GLN A 119 -4.68 -12.01 23.80
C GLN A 119 -3.42 -12.90 23.69
N CYS A 120 -2.37 -12.55 24.43
CA CYS A 120 -1.17 -13.39 24.51
C CYS A 120 -1.46 -14.66 25.33
N SER A 121 -1.22 -15.85 24.77
CA SER A 121 -1.42 -17.12 25.46
C SER A 121 -0.46 -17.36 26.64
N GLN A 122 0.64 -16.60 26.74
CA GLN A 122 1.65 -16.79 27.79
C GLN A 122 1.54 -15.77 28.94
N CYS A 123 1.34 -14.49 28.64
CA CYS A 123 1.27 -13.44 29.67
C CYS A 123 -0.10 -12.77 29.79
N GLY A 124 -1.08 -13.12 28.96
CA GLY A 124 -2.41 -12.51 28.99
C GLY A 124 -2.45 -11.06 28.49
N PHE A 125 -1.41 -10.58 27.80
CA PHE A 125 -1.38 -9.22 27.28
C PHE A 125 -2.53 -8.96 26.29
N ASP A 126 -3.36 -7.96 26.60
CA ASP A 126 -4.60 -7.63 25.87
C ASP A 126 -4.71 -6.13 25.49
N GLU A 127 -3.68 -5.34 25.74
CA GLU A 127 -3.76 -3.89 25.56
C GLU A 127 -3.63 -3.46 24.09
N ARG A 128 -4.45 -2.49 23.69
CA ARG A 128 -4.48 -1.93 22.33
C ARG A 128 -3.69 -0.63 22.26
N ARG A 129 -3.01 -0.40 21.14
CA ARG A 129 -2.39 0.91 20.85
C ARG A 129 -3.47 1.98 20.62
N ILE A 130 -3.34 3.15 21.27
CA ILE A 130 -4.32 4.26 21.20
C ILE A 130 -4.52 4.77 19.76
N LEU A 131 -3.45 4.82 18.96
CA LEU A 131 -3.49 5.39 17.60
C LEU A 131 -4.20 4.50 16.58
N ASP A 132 -3.95 3.19 16.60
CA ASP A 132 -4.38 2.26 15.55
C ASP A 132 -5.32 1.16 16.06
N TYR A 133 -5.58 1.08 17.36
CA TYR A 133 -6.36 0.04 18.03
C TYR A 133 -5.86 -1.40 17.81
N LYS A 134 -4.62 -1.54 17.32
CA LYS A 134 -3.96 -2.83 17.07
C LYS A 134 -3.22 -3.30 18.32
N LYS A 135 -3.18 -4.63 18.50
CA LYS A 135 -2.37 -5.28 19.53
C LYS A 135 -1.07 -5.83 18.94
N PRO A 136 0.09 -5.71 19.63
CA PRO A 136 1.39 -6.26 19.23
C PRO A 136 1.46 -7.79 19.43
N LEU A 137 0.54 -8.53 18.81
CA LEU A 137 0.47 -10.00 18.84
C LEU A 137 1.00 -10.61 17.53
N MET A 138 1.68 -11.74 17.64
CA MET A 138 2.22 -12.55 16.57
C MET A 138 1.67 -13.97 16.65
N LEU A 139 1.40 -14.57 15.49
CA LEU A 139 1.00 -15.97 15.38
C LEU A 139 2.25 -16.85 15.37
N VAL A 140 2.32 -17.81 16.28
CA VAL A 140 3.45 -18.73 16.42
C VAL A 140 2.95 -20.16 16.27
N PHE A 141 3.77 -21.00 15.64
CA PHE A 141 3.51 -22.42 15.44
C PHE A 141 4.35 -23.24 16.44
N LYS A 142 3.72 -24.17 17.18
CA LYS A 142 4.42 -25.05 18.14
C LYS A 142 5.47 -25.91 17.45
N ASP A 143 5.17 -26.38 16.25
CA ASP A 143 6.07 -27.22 15.43
C ASP A 143 7.20 -26.42 14.74
N GLY A 144 7.19 -25.09 14.80
CA GLY A 144 8.10 -24.23 14.03
C GLY A 144 7.87 -24.24 12.52
N ASN A 145 6.96 -25.07 12.01
CA ASN A 145 6.62 -25.16 10.59
C ASN A 145 5.42 -24.25 10.24
N SER A 146 5.67 -23.23 9.41
CA SER A 146 4.67 -22.25 8.99
C SER A 146 3.61 -22.78 8.03
N THR A 147 3.78 -24.00 7.50
CA THR A 147 2.83 -24.65 6.59
C THR A 147 1.75 -25.45 7.31
N ASN A 148 1.97 -25.81 8.58
CA ASN A 148 1.03 -26.59 9.37
C ASN A 148 0.02 -25.68 10.08
N HIS A 149 -1.13 -25.43 9.45
CA HIS A 149 -2.17 -24.52 9.91
C HIS A 149 -3.24 -25.17 10.82
N LYS A 150 -2.96 -26.32 11.45
CA LYS A 150 -3.88 -26.92 12.43
C LYS A 150 -4.06 -26.01 13.64
N LEU A 151 -5.29 -25.87 14.13
CA LEU A 151 -5.63 -25.01 15.28
C LEU A 151 -4.76 -25.32 16.51
N ASP A 152 -4.57 -26.60 16.83
CA ASP A 152 -3.80 -27.03 18.00
C ASP A 152 -2.31 -26.66 17.92
N ASN A 153 -1.79 -26.46 16.72
CA ASN A 153 -0.40 -26.08 16.46
C ASN A 153 -0.19 -24.56 16.60
N MET A 154 -1.25 -23.75 16.64
CA MET A 154 -1.16 -22.29 16.60
C MET A 154 -1.49 -21.66 17.94
N TYR A 155 -0.78 -20.59 18.28
CA TYR A 155 -1.08 -19.75 19.43
C TYR A 155 -0.61 -18.31 19.19
N LEU A 156 -1.16 -17.37 19.95
CA LEU A 156 -0.81 -15.95 19.83
C LEU A 156 0.13 -15.55 20.97
N LEU A 157 1.25 -14.94 20.63
CA LEU A 157 2.18 -14.35 21.58
C LEU A 157 2.33 -12.85 21.37
N CYS A 158 2.51 -12.08 22.44
CA CYS A 158 2.96 -10.70 22.29
C CYS A 158 4.42 -10.63 21.84
N PHE A 159 4.86 -9.51 21.25
CA PHE A 159 6.23 -9.37 20.77
C PHE A 159 7.30 -9.65 21.84
N ASN A 160 7.04 -9.28 23.10
CA ASN A 160 7.98 -9.54 24.20
C ASN A 160 8.10 -11.04 24.50
N CYS A 161 6.98 -11.75 24.67
CA CYS A 161 7.00 -13.20 24.91
C CYS A 161 7.53 -13.97 23.71
N ALA A 162 7.16 -13.56 22.49
CA ALA A 162 7.65 -14.17 21.27
C ALA A 162 9.18 -14.02 21.16
N PHE A 163 9.71 -12.83 21.47
CA PHE A 163 11.15 -12.58 21.47
C PHE A 163 11.91 -13.48 22.46
N LEU A 164 11.35 -13.70 23.65
CA LEU A 164 11.98 -14.52 24.69
C LEU A 164 11.86 -16.04 24.45
N THR A 165 10.77 -16.49 23.83
CA THR A 165 10.47 -17.93 23.67
C THR A 165 10.85 -18.50 22.30
N VAL A 166 10.55 -17.77 21.24
CA VAL A 166 10.77 -18.20 19.84
C VAL A 166 12.16 -17.75 19.36
N GLY A 167 12.69 -16.65 19.92
CA GLY A 167 13.94 -16.05 19.48
C GLY A 167 13.73 -15.17 18.24
N ASN A 168 14.47 -15.43 17.16
CA ASN A 168 14.46 -14.58 15.96
C ASN A 168 13.08 -14.53 15.28
N LEU A 169 12.34 -13.46 15.56
CA LEU A 169 10.99 -13.19 15.05
C LEU A 169 10.94 -12.93 13.54
N ASN A 170 12.07 -12.54 12.99
CA ASN A 170 12.32 -12.39 11.57
C ASN A 170 13.45 -13.36 11.27
N ASN A 171 13.48 -14.01 10.12
CA ASN A 171 14.64 -14.76 9.64
C ASN A 171 15.87 -13.85 9.36
N ILE A 172 16.20 -12.94 10.27
CA ILE A 172 17.51 -12.36 10.44
C ILE A 172 18.28 -13.44 11.20
N ASN A 173 19.21 -14.05 10.46
CA ASN A 173 20.12 -15.06 10.97
C ASN A 173 20.66 -14.63 12.36
N PRO A 174 20.52 -15.44 13.43
CA PRO A 174 20.98 -15.09 14.78
C PRO A 174 22.43 -14.61 14.80
N TYR A 175 23.24 -15.12 13.85
CA TYR A 175 24.65 -14.80 13.69
C TYR A 175 24.95 -13.44 13.04
N LYS A 176 23.95 -12.62 12.66
CA LYS A 176 24.15 -11.26 12.10
C LYS A 176 23.83 -10.14 13.08
N ILE A 177 23.23 -10.44 14.23
CA ILE A 177 23.08 -9.48 15.31
C ILE A 177 24.32 -9.65 16.17
N LYS A 178 25.34 -8.80 15.98
CA LYS A 178 26.48 -8.76 16.90
C LYS A 178 25.91 -8.59 18.31
N ARG A 179 26.26 -9.46 19.27
CA ARG A 179 25.92 -9.20 20.67
C ARG A 179 26.53 -7.85 21.05
N LEU A 180 25.89 -7.09 21.93
CA LEU A 180 26.41 -5.77 22.35
C LEU A 180 27.86 -5.88 22.88
N SER A 181 28.21 -7.03 23.45
CA SER A 181 29.55 -7.41 23.90
C SER A 181 30.55 -7.76 22.79
N GLU A 182 30.09 -7.98 21.55
CA GLU A 182 30.89 -8.39 20.38
C GLU A 182 31.04 -7.25 19.35
N VAL A 183 30.37 -6.12 19.55
CA VAL A 183 30.66 -4.88 18.83
C VAL A 183 31.94 -4.29 19.44
N LYS A 184 33.11 -4.76 18.97
CA LYS A 184 34.42 -4.26 19.41
C LYS A 184 34.92 -3.05 18.62
N ASP A 185 34.17 -2.64 17.61
CA ASP A 185 34.59 -1.59 16.69
C ASP A 185 33.66 -0.38 16.87
N GLU A 186 34.07 0.56 17.72
CA GLU A 186 33.46 1.90 17.82
C GLU A 186 33.52 2.66 16.48
N THR A 187 34.35 2.19 15.54
CA THR A 187 34.59 2.80 14.23
C THR A 187 33.44 2.63 13.23
N ALA A 188 32.47 1.74 13.47
CA ALA A 188 31.31 1.55 12.59
C ALA A 188 30.06 2.37 12.99
N LEU A 189 30.13 3.11 14.10
CA LEU A 189 29.07 4.02 14.57
C LEU A 189 29.32 5.49 14.18
N LYS A 190 30.49 5.80 13.63
CA LYS A 190 30.67 7.05 12.92
C LYS A 190 29.88 6.92 11.62
N GLY A 191 28.71 7.57 11.59
CA GLY A 191 28.23 8.09 10.32
C GLY A 191 29.36 8.92 9.70
N ASP A 192 29.27 9.19 8.41
CA ASP A 192 30.21 10.13 7.80
C ASP A 192 29.98 11.51 8.44
N ASP A 193 30.64 11.75 9.57
CA ASP A 193 30.75 13.02 10.28
C ASP A 193 31.76 13.87 9.53
N THR A 194 31.60 13.99 8.21
CA THR A 194 32.20 15.10 7.45
C THR A 194 31.36 16.35 7.72
N VAL A 195 31.32 16.73 9.00
CA VAL A 195 30.88 18.03 9.47
C VAL A 195 32.09 18.65 10.16
N MET A 196 32.84 19.41 9.37
CA MET A 196 33.50 20.67 9.78
C MET A 196 33.96 20.71 11.25
N GLY A 197 34.88 19.82 11.63
CA GLY A 197 35.50 19.79 12.95
C GLY A 197 36.97 20.08 12.79
N LEU A 198 37.42 21.21 13.35
CA LEU A 198 38.84 21.54 13.51
C LEU A 198 39.58 20.32 14.05
N SER A 199 40.78 20.08 13.51
CA SER A 199 41.67 19.03 14.02
C SER A 199 41.92 19.20 15.51
N ASP A 200 42.20 18.11 16.22
CA ASP A 200 42.42 18.13 17.67
C ASP A 200 43.53 19.13 18.09
N ASP A 201 44.46 19.43 17.18
CA ASP A 201 45.52 20.43 17.35
C ASP A 201 44.98 21.87 17.28
N GLU A 202 44.11 22.18 16.31
CA GLU A 202 43.45 23.50 16.18
C GLU A 202 42.50 23.79 17.36
N LEU A 203 41.85 22.75 17.90
CA LEU A 203 41.00 22.85 19.09
C LEU A 203 41.82 23.19 20.35
N ASN A 204 43.03 22.65 20.46
CA ASN A 204 43.93 22.93 21.58
C ASN A 204 44.50 24.35 21.52
N GLU A 205 44.76 24.89 20.32
CA GLU A 205 45.17 26.28 20.14
C GLU A 205 44.06 27.25 20.55
N VAL A 206 42.82 27.02 20.11
CA VAL A 206 41.66 27.86 20.49
C VAL A 206 41.40 27.82 22.01
N ILE A 207 41.58 26.68 22.65
CA ILE A 207 41.44 26.54 24.11
C ILE A 207 42.59 27.24 24.85
N ALA A 208 43.79 27.26 24.29
CA ALA A 208 44.94 27.96 24.87
C ALA A 208 44.76 29.48 24.79
N GLU A 209 44.36 30.01 23.63
CA GLU A 209 44.06 31.43 23.44
C GLU A 209 42.94 31.89 24.40
N ALA A 210 41.84 31.14 24.49
CA ALA A 210 40.73 31.47 25.39
C ALA A 210 41.14 31.45 26.88
N ARG A 211 42.14 30.65 27.27
CA ARG A 211 42.67 30.63 28.65
C ARG A 211 43.59 31.80 28.93
N GLU A 212 44.33 32.27 27.95
CA GLU A 212 45.22 33.42 28.08
C GLU A 212 44.40 34.71 28.14
N GLU A 213 43.32 34.82 27.36
CA GLU A 213 42.34 35.90 27.45
C GLU A 213 41.66 35.98 28.83
N LEU A 214 41.36 34.84 29.46
CA LEU A 214 40.74 34.80 30.80
C LEU A 214 41.71 35.11 31.94
N ASN A 215 43.02 35.15 31.68
CA ASN A 215 44.06 35.41 32.69
C ASN A 215 44.65 36.82 32.62
N VAL A 216 44.13 37.66 31.73
CA VAL A 216 44.36 39.10 31.73
C VAL A 216 43.07 39.75 32.26
N ASP A 217 43.21 40.63 33.25
CA ASP A 217 42.13 41.42 33.92
C ASP A 217 41.46 40.83 35.17
N SER A 218 42.24 40.66 36.25
CA SER A 218 41.73 41.01 37.59
C SER A 218 42.84 41.55 38.51
N GLU A 219 43.50 42.62 38.06
CA GLU A 219 44.03 43.63 38.99
C GLU A 219 42.85 44.49 39.51
N GLY A 220 42.70 44.59 40.83
CA GLY A 220 41.75 45.45 41.55
C GLY A 220 40.49 44.70 42.00
N ASP A 221 40.08 44.66 43.27
CA ASP A 221 40.08 45.75 44.23
C ASP A 221 40.20 45.23 45.68
N LYS A 222 40.88 46.00 46.52
CA LYS A 222 41.06 45.77 47.96
C LYS A 222 39.92 46.47 48.71
N THR A 223 39.18 45.77 49.58
CA THR A 223 38.65 46.34 50.84
C THR A 223 38.33 45.18 51.81
N LYS A 224 39.13 44.95 52.86
CA LYS A 224 38.98 45.45 54.25
C LYS A 224 37.60 45.17 54.88
N THR A 225 37.56 44.24 55.85
CA THR A 225 37.24 44.42 57.30
C THR A 225 37.05 43.01 57.88
N SER A 226 37.79 42.59 58.91
CA SER A 226 37.67 42.99 60.33
C SER A 226 36.33 42.57 60.92
#